data_AF-A0A954MZR0-F1
#
_entry.id   AF-A0A954MZR0-F1
#
_cell.length_a   1.000
_cell.length_b   1.000
_cell.length_c   1.000
_cell.angle_alpha   90.00
_cell.angle_beta   90.00
_cell.angle_gamma   90.00
#
_symmetry.space_group_name_H-M   'P 1'
#
loop_
_entity.id
_entity.type
_entity.pdbx_description
1 polymer ?
#
loop_
_entity_poly.entity_id
_entity_poly.type
_entity_poly.pdbx_seq_one_letter_code
_entity_poly.pdbx_strand_id
1 'polypeptide(L)' 'MNKKPNILLEVAALSMRLSAKYLQPHSSKYSPQKFTQSQLLTCLILRAYLKTTYRGLIEFLEASSELRRVLQLKRL' A
#
# COMPACT_ATOMS: atom_id res chain seq x y z
N MET A 1 -5.14 13.19 24.31
CA MET A 1 -3.80 13.08 23.73
C MET A 1 -3.93 13.24 22.22
N ASN A 2 -3.66 14.42 21.66
CA ASN A 2 -3.68 14.62 20.20
C ASN A 2 -2.52 13.81 19.60
N LYS A 3 -2.80 12.61 19.10
CA LYS A 3 -1.85 11.89 18.24
C LYS A 3 -1.64 12.75 17.00
N LYS A 4 -0.43 13.29 16.82
CA LYS A 4 -0.06 13.90 15.54
C LYS A 4 -0.31 12.87 14.44
N PRO A 5 -0.99 13.24 13.34
CA PRO A 5 -1.31 12.29 12.29
C PRO A 5 -0.02 11.75 11.68
N ASN A 6 0.05 10.43 11.53
CA ASN A 6 1.12 9.81 10.78
C ASN A 6 0.82 9.97 9.29
N ILE A 7 1.41 11.00 8.68
CA ILE A 7 1.19 11.39 7.29
C ILE A 7 1.41 10.22 6.32
N LEU A 8 2.39 9.34 6.59
CA LEU A 8 2.64 8.18 5.75
C LEU A 8 1.45 7.20 5.75
N LEU A 9 0.82 6.98 6.90
CA LEU A 9 -0.38 6.15 7.01
C LEU A 9 -1.57 6.81 6.31
N GLU A 10 -1.69 8.14 6.37
CA GLU A 10 -2.74 8.87 5.65
C GLU A 10 -2.55 8.79 4.13
N VAL A 11 -1.32 8.96 3.64
CA VAL A 11 -0.98 8.78 2.22
C VAL A 11 -1.30 7.36 1.76
N ALA A 12 -0.92 6.34 2.54
CA ALA A 12 -1.24 4.95 2.25
C ALA A 12 -2.75 4.69 2.22
N ALA A 13 -3.49 5.20 3.21
CA ALA A 13 -4.94 5.02 3.30
C ALA A 13 -5.68 5.73 2.16
N LEU A 14 -5.27 6.96 1.83
CA LEU A 14 -5.82 7.72 0.71
C LEU A 14 -5.56 7.00 -0.62
N SER A 15 -4.34 6.52 -0.82
CA SER A 15 -3.96 5.76 -2.01
C SER A 15 -4.78 4.50 -2.18
N MET A 16 -4.94 3.70 -1.12
CA MET A 16 -5.78 2.50 -1.13
C MET A 16 -7.23 2.83 -1.48
N ARG A 17 -7.81 3.85 -0.84
CA ARG A 17 -9.21 4.27 -1.04
C ARG A 17 -9.46 4.75 -2.47
N LEU A 18 -8.60 5.62 -3.00
CA LEU A 18 -8.76 6.13 -4.36
C LEU A 18 -8.53 5.03 -5.39
N SER A 19 -7.48 4.22 -5.22
CA SER A 19 -7.18 3.13 -6.15
C SER A 19 -8.33 2.11 -6.20
N ALA A 20 -8.92 1.77 -5.06
CA ALA A 20 -10.06 0.84 -5.00
C ALA A 20 -11.33 1.38 -5.68
N LYS A 21 -11.47 2.70 -5.81
CA LYS A 21 -12.60 3.32 -6.51
C LYS A 21 -12.46 3.24 -8.03
N TYR A 22 -11.23 3.30 -8.54
CA TYR A 22 -10.95 3.44 -9.97
C TYR A 22 -10.34 2.20 -10.63
N LEU A 23 -9.81 1.26 -9.84
CA LEU A 23 -9.22 0.02 -10.34
C LEU A 23 -10.07 -1.19 -9.98
N GLN A 24 -10.12 -2.14 -10.91
CA GLN A 24 -10.64 -3.47 -10.62
C GLN A 24 -9.74 -4.15 -9.57
N PRO A 25 -10.29 -5.01 -8.68
CA PRO A 25 -9.48 -5.69 -7.67
C PRO A 25 -8.29 -6.44 -8.26
N HIS A 26 -8.45 -7.08 -9.43
CA HIS A 26 -7.40 -7.78 -10.14
C HIS A 26 -7.43 -7.44 -11.63
N SER A 27 -6.29 -7.56 -12.32
CA SER A 27 -6.17 -7.22 -13.74
C SER A 27 -6.93 -8.18 -14.65
N SER A 28 -7.08 -9.44 -14.23
CA SER A 28 -7.88 -10.44 -14.92
C SER A 28 -8.24 -11.60 -13.98
N LYS A 29 -9.22 -12.41 -14.40
CA LYS A 29 -9.61 -13.65 -13.70
C LYS A 29 -8.49 -14.70 -13.62
N TYR A 30 -7.53 -14.65 -14.55
CA TYR A 30 -6.39 -15.59 -14.62
C TYR A 30 -5.14 -15.09 -13.89
N SER A 31 -5.17 -13.88 -13.35
CA SER A 31 -4.04 -13.37 -12.56
C SER A 31 -3.83 -14.21 -11.29
N PRO A 32 -2.65 -14.19 -10.67
CA PRO A 32 -2.40 -14.94 -9.43
C PRO A 32 -3.25 -14.49 -8.23
N GLN A 33 -3.93 -13.34 -8.32
CA GLN A 33 -4.78 -12.75 -7.27
C GLN A 33 -4.12 -12.64 -5.89
N LYS A 34 -2.77 -12.65 -5.82
CA LYS A 34 -2.00 -12.54 -4.58
C LYS A 34 -2.13 -11.15 -3.95
N PHE A 35 -2.22 -10.13 -4.80
CA PHE A 35 -2.37 -8.73 -4.42
C PHE A 35 -3.45 -8.10 -5.28
N THR A 36 -4.16 -7.12 -4.71
CA THR A 36 -5.10 -6.31 -5.46
C THR A 36 -4.36 -5.22 -6.25
N GLN A 37 -4.96 -4.71 -7.33
CA GLN A 37 -4.38 -3.58 -8.06
C GLN A 37 -4.24 -2.35 -7.17
N SER A 38 -5.15 -2.14 -6.21
CA SER A 38 -5.05 -1.06 -5.22
C SER A 38 -3.83 -1.21 -4.31
N GLN A 39 -3.50 -2.44 -3.89
CA GLN A 39 -2.30 -2.72 -3.12
C GLN A 39 -1.04 -2.43 -3.93
N LEU A 40 -0.99 -2.93 -5.17
CA LEU A 40 0.14 -2.72 -6.06
C LEU A 40 0.35 -1.23 -6.37
N LEU A 41 -0.72 -0.50 -6.70
CA LEU A 41 -0.66 0.94 -6.96
C LEU A 41 -0.23 1.72 -5.71
N THR A 42 -0.76 1.37 -4.53
CA THR A 42 -0.33 2.00 -3.28
C THR A 42 1.15 1.77 -3.02
N CYS A 43 1.68 0.57 -3.26
CA CYS A 43 3.11 0.29 -3.17
C CYS A 43 3.93 1.17 -4.12
N LEU A 44 3.48 1.38 -5.36
CA LEU A 44 4.15 2.26 -6.31
C LEU A 44 4.15 3.73 -5.84
N ILE A 45 3.02 4.20 -5.31
CA ILE A 45 2.89 5.56 -4.75
C ILE A 45 3.83 5.74 -3.56
N LEU A 46 3.85 4.78 -2.62
CA LEU A 46 4.72 4.83 -1.45
C LEU A 46 6.19 4.80 -1.84
N ARG A 47 6.57 3.99 -2.83
CA ARG A 47 7.93 3.98 -3.37
C ARG A 47 8.35 5.36 -3.89
N ALA A 48 7.48 6.01 -4.68
CA ALA A 48 7.73 7.33 -5.22
C ALA A 48 7.76 8.41 -4.12
N TYR A 49 6.81 8.36 -3.18
CA TYR A 49 6.70 9.29 -2.06
C TYR A 49 7.92 9.25 -1.13
N LEU A 50 8.38 8.05 -0.78
CA LEU A 50 9.55 7.82 0.06
C LEU A 50 10.88 7.93 -0.71
N LYS A 51 10.82 8.14 -2.03
CA LYS A 51 12.00 8.16 -2.94
C LYS A 51 12.92 6.96 -2.73
N THR A 52 12.32 5.78 -2.59
CA THR A 52 13.03 4.55 -2.25
C THR A 52 13.00 3.53 -3.39
N THR A 53 13.71 2.42 -3.23
CA THR A 53 13.68 1.27 -4.13
C THR A 53 12.58 0.29 -3.69
N TYR A 54 12.32 -0.74 -4.50
CA TYR A 54 11.41 -1.81 -4.06
C TYR A 54 11.90 -2.51 -2.79
N ARG A 55 13.22 -2.74 -2.67
CA ARG A 55 13.81 -3.32 -1.47
C ARG A 55 13.59 -2.43 -0.24
N GLY A 56 13.85 -1.13 -0.36
CA GLY A 56 13.62 -0.21 0.74
C GLY A 56 12.13 -0.10 1.11
N LEU A 57 11.21 -0.18 0.14
CA LEU A 57 9.78 -0.27 0.45
C LEU A 57 9.42 -1.53 1.25
N ILE A 58 10.00 -2.68 0.92
CA ILE A 58 9.80 -3.92 1.68
C ILE A 58 10.31 -3.74 3.12
N GLU A 59 11.48 -3.14 3.31
CA GLU A 59 12.02 -2.86 4.65
C GLU A 59 11.05 -1.97 5.49
N PHE A 60 10.44 -0.95 4.88
CA PHE A 60 9.39 -0.15 5.55
C PHE A 60 8.16 -0.97 5.92
N LEU A 61 7.71 -1.87 5.03
CA LEU A 61 6.55 -2.72 5.28
C LEU A 61 6.82 -3.78 6.36
N GLU A 62 8.02 -4.35 6.39
CA GLU A 62 8.46 -5.27 7.44
C GLU A 62 8.51 -4.58 8.80
N ALA A 63 9.09 -3.38 8.85
CA ALA A 63 9.23 -2.60 10.07
C ALA A 63 7.89 -2.08 10.65
N SER A 64 6.84 -1.91 9.84
CA SER A 64 5.56 -1.35 10.28
C SER A 64 4.36 -2.28 10.06
N SER A 65 3.86 -2.85 11.15
CA SER A 65 2.61 -3.63 11.14
C SER A 65 1.37 -2.76 10.85
N GLU A 66 1.39 -1.48 11.23
CA GLU A 66 0.32 -0.53 10.91
C GLU A 66 0.24 -0.26 9.41
N LEU A 67 1.39 -0.07 8.74
CA LEU A 67 1.43 0.14 7.29
C LEU A 67 0.88 -1.09 6.55
N ARG A 68 1.29 -2.30 6.95
CA ARG A 68 0.73 -3.55 6.42
C ARG A 68 -0.78 -3.66 6.64
N ARG A 69 -1.29 -3.22 7.79
CA ARG A 69 -2.73 -3.20 8.10
C ARG A 69 -3.48 -2.25 7.17
N VAL A 70 -2.95 -1.05 6.93
CA VAL A 70 -3.56 -0.06 6.01
C VAL A 70 -3.63 -0.62 4.58
N LEU A 71 -2.56 -1.28 4.12
CA LEU A 71 -2.53 -1.91 2.80
C LEU A 71 -3.30 -3.25 2.74
N GLN A 72 -3.80 -3.75 3.88
CA GLN A 72 -4.48 -5.05 3.97
C GLN A 72 -3.65 -6.22 3.43
N LEU A 73 -2.33 -6.17 3.62
CA LEU A 73 -1.42 -7.21 3.12
C LEU A 73 -1.56 -8.49 3.95
N LYS A 74 -1.86 -9.60 3.28
CA LYS A 74 -1.86 -10.94 3.88
C LYS A 74 -0.48 -11.61 3.85
N ARG A 75 0.41 -11.09 3.02
CA ARG A 75 1.78 -11.57 2.80
C ARG A 75 2.67 -10.42 2.34
N LEU A 76 3.97 -10.59 2.55
CA LEU A 76 5.03 -9.82 1.90
C LEU A 76 5.65 -10.66 0.78
#